data_AF-A0A957FSB2-F1
#
_entry.id   AF-A0A957FSB2-F1
#
_cell.length_a   1.000
_cell.length_b   1.000
_cell.length_c   1.000
_cell.angle_alpha   90.00
_cell.angle_beta   90.00
_cell.angle_gamma   90.00
#
_symmetry.space_group_name_H-M   'P 1'
#
loop_
_entity.id
_entity.type
_entity.pdbx_description
1 polymer ?
#
loop_
_entity_poly.entity_id
_entity_poly.type
_entity_poly.pdbx_seq_one_letter_code
_entity_poly.pdbx_strand_id
1 'polypeptide(L)'
;MKPTHAVRQYHPLVILFCLTISLGWLLLAQTSRSPLVLATGSAPDAALTVCGNGCQFSSLQAAINAAASNDMILLMDPLLSEPFVTVNKSVTIQGGNGNAILQAGTTPANGSSRVLTISGPVTVSLADLTLRYGQADQGGGIQIDPSATLIGQRIWVTENTASGDPLQGGGIRNQGTLFLYDSHIVANTLKSSTMATGAGLYGDNGSETYLNNTVVNENLSISIQNQVRGSGIHMD
;
A
#
# COMPACT_ATOMS: atom_id res chain seq x y z
N MET A 1 -48.41 45.44 14.57
CA MET A 1 -47.47 46.57 14.70
C MET A 1 -46.26 46.29 13.83
N LYS A 2 -46.03 47.11 12.80
CA LYS A 2 -44.84 47.11 11.93
C LYS A 2 -43.65 47.74 12.66
N PRO A 3 -42.42 47.35 12.31
CA PRO A 3 -41.49 48.31 11.68
C PRO A 3 -40.78 47.68 10.47
N THR A 4 -40.97 48.19 9.25
CA THR A 4 -40.17 49.22 8.53
C THR A 4 -38.73 48.83 8.15
N HIS A 5 -38.57 48.75 6.82
CA HIS A 5 -37.39 48.58 5.98
C HIS A 5 -36.15 49.40 6.34
N ALA A 6 -34.97 48.87 6.00
CA ALA A 6 -33.97 49.59 5.20
C ALA A 6 -32.95 48.62 4.57
N VAL A 7 -33.02 48.50 3.24
CA VAL A 7 -32.01 47.87 2.38
C VAL A 7 -30.93 48.93 2.10
N ARG A 8 -29.64 48.60 2.25
CA ARG A 8 -28.54 49.39 1.68
C ARG A 8 -27.88 48.62 0.55
N GLN A 9 -28.17 49.06 -0.67
CA GLN A 9 -27.38 48.80 -1.86
C GLN A 9 -26.14 49.71 -1.85
N TYR A 10 -24.99 49.19 -2.28
CA TYR A 10 -23.84 49.98 -2.71
C TYR A 10 -23.41 49.51 -4.10
N HIS A 11 -23.60 50.39 -5.09
CA HIS A 11 -23.10 50.27 -6.46
C HIS A 11 -21.77 51.06 -6.60
N PRO A 12 -20.99 50.81 -7.67
CA PRO A 12 -19.53 50.88 -7.68
C PRO A 12 -18.99 52.28 -8.02
N LEU A 13 -17.79 52.60 -7.52
CA LEU A 13 -17.06 53.79 -7.93
C LEU A 13 -16.09 53.44 -9.05
N VAL A 14 -16.44 53.87 -10.26
CA VAL A 14 -15.55 53.99 -11.42
C VAL A 14 -14.59 55.15 -11.16
N ILE A 15 -13.29 54.91 -11.21
CA ILE A 15 -12.26 55.96 -11.25
C ILE A 15 -11.49 55.83 -12.56
N LEU A 16 -11.67 56.85 -13.40
CA LEU A 16 -11.07 57.07 -14.71
C LEU A 16 -10.19 58.32 -14.61
N PHE A 17 -8.87 58.19 -14.72
CA PHE A 17 -7.85 59.24 -14.95
C PHE A 17 -6.50 58.50 -15.11
N CYS A 18 -5.51 58.85 -15.91
CA CYS A 18 -5.26 59.95 -16.83
C CYS A 18 -4.12 59.48 -17.76
N LEU A 19 -4.18 59.82 -19.04
CA LEU A 19 -3.15 59.55 -20.03
C LEU A 19 -1.99 60.54 -19.86
N THR A 20 -0.76 60.08 -19.66
CA THR A 20 0.46 60.87 -19.96
C THR A 20 1.54 59.97 -20.54
N ILE A 21 1.91 60.26 -21.78
CA ILE A 21 2.97 59.65 -22.59
C ILE A 21 4.32 60.15 -22.07
N SER A 22 5.26 59.24 -21.78
CA SER A 22 6.69 59.59 -21.70
C SER A 22 7.51 58.70 -22.63
N LEU A 23 8.17 59.36 -23.59
CA LEU A 23 9.15 58.78 -24.49
C LEU A 23 10.40 58.27 -23.75
N GLY A 24 11.00 57.22 -24.30
CA GLY A 24 12.44 56.95 -24.18
C GLY A 24 12.76 55.56 -23.67
N TRP A 25 13.93 55.05 -24.09
CA TRP A 25 14.53 53.74 -23.80
C TRP A 25 14.24 52.64 -24.81
N LEU A 26 14.98 52.76 -25.91
CA LEU A 26 15.38 51.68 -26.80
C LEU A 26 16.31 50.72 -26.02
N LEU A 27 15.78 49.59 -25.54
CA LEU A 27 16.60 48.43 -25.14
C LEU A 27 16.26 47.26 -26.06
N LEU A 28 17.28 46.77 -26.75
CA LEU A 28 17.24 45.54 -27.54
C LEU A 28 16.95 44.35 -26.61
N ALA A 29 15.69 43.93 -26.49
CA ALA A 29 15.34 42.64 -25.91
C ALA A 29 15.60 41.56 -26.97
N GLN A 30 16.77 40.93 -26.89
CA GLN A 30 17.10 39.75 -27.68
C GLN A 30 16.08 38.65 -27.36
N THR A 31 15.37 38.17 -28.38
CA THR A 31 14.48 37.03 -28.27
C THR A 31 15.32 35.77 -28.10
N SER A 32 15.61 35.37 -26.86
CA SER A 32 16.07 34.02 -26.56
C SER A 32 14.89 33.06 -26.80
N ARG A 33 14.72 32.61 -28.04
CA ARG A 33 13.95 31.41 -28.33
C ARG A 33 14.76 30.23 -27.78
N SER A 34 14.55 29.92 -26.50
CA SER A 34 14.92 28.63 -25.96
C SER A 34 14.32 27.56 -26.88
N PRO A 35 15.10 26.58 -27.36
CA PRO A 35 14.50 25.43 -28.00
C PRO A 35 13.61 24.76 -26.96
N LEU A 36 12.32 24.64 -27.29
CA LEU A 36 11.40 23.79 -26.57
C LEU A 36 11.97 22.36 -26.70
N VAL A 37 12.72 21.92 -25.69
CA VAL A 37 13.06 20.51 -25.53
C VAL A 37 11.70 19.86 -25.28
N LEU A 38 11.20 19.17 -26.32
CA LEU A 38 10.17 18.16 -26.16
C LEU A 38 10.76 17.15 -25.18
N ALA A 39 10.45 17.33 -23.89
CA ALA A 39 10.50 16.22 -22.96
C ALA A 39 9.58 15.18 -23.59
N THR A 40 10.18 14.16 -24.20
CA THR A 40 9.51 12.89 -24.39
C THR A 40 9.17 12.46 -22.98
N GLY A 41 7.97 12.81 -22.51
CA GLY A 41 7.40 12.16 -21.36
C GLY A 41 7.49 10.69 -21.69
N SER A 42 8.37 9.98 -20.99
CA SER A 42 8.40 8.54 -21.03
C SER A 42 6.97 8.11 -20.74
N ALA A 43 6.32 7.48 -21.72
CA ALA A 43 5.12 6.70 -21.44
C ALA A 43 5.43 5.85 -20.20
N PRO A 44 4.46 5.63 -19.29
CA PRO A 44 4.69 4.72 -18.17
C PRO A 44 5.31 3.46 -18.73
N ASP A 45 6.48 3.09 -18.20
CA ASP A 45 7.20 1.92 -18.66
C ASP A 45 6.21 0.75 -18.67
N ALA A 46 6.20 -0.01 -19.76
CA ALA A 46 5.18 -1.02 -19.96
C ALA A 46 5.22 -1.98 -18.76
N ALA A 47 4.07 -2.16 -18.10
CA ALA A 47 3.99 -2.93 -16.87
C ALA A 47 4.64 -4.31 -17.02
N LEU A 48 5.46 -4.71 -16.04
CA LEU A 48 6.08 -6.03 -16.01
C LEU A 48 4.99 -7.07 -15.73
N THR A 49 4.75 -7.96 -16.68
CA THR A 49 3.68 -8.97 -16.56
C THR A 49 4.19 -10.26 -15.93
N VAL A 50 3.37 -10.85 -15.05
CA VAL A 50 3.63 -12.14 -14.39
C VAL A 50 2.48 -13.12 -14.65
N CYS A 51 2.78 -14.26 -15.28
CA CYS A 51 1.87 -15.39 -15.41
C CYS A 51 2.59 -16.67 -15.83
N GLY A 52 1.92 -17.82 -15.67
CA GLY A 52 2.47 -19.13 -15.98
C GLY A 52 2.83 -19.34 -17.46
N ASN A 53 2.19 -18.62 -18.39
CA ASN A 53 2.50 -18.68 -19.82
C ASN A 53 2.21 -17.36 -20.55
N GLY A 54 3.17 -16.88 -21.35
CA GLY A 54 2.98 -15.74 -22.25
C GLY A 54 3.28 -14.35 -21.66
N CYS A 55 3.60 -14.27 -20.36
CA CYS A 55 4.08 -13.05 -19.71
C CYS A 55 5.60 -12.91 -19.77
N GLN A 56 6.10 -11.73 -19.43
CA GLN A 56 7.55 -11.46 -19.34
C GLN A 56 8.23 -12.29 -18.25
N PHE A 57 7.53 -12.54 -17.14
CA PHE A 57 8.03 -13.33 -16.02
C PHE A 57 7.04 -14.43 -15.66
N SER A 58 7.57 -15.58 -15.24
CA SER A 58 6.78 -16.71 -14.72
C SER A 58 6.65 -16.71 -13.20
N SER A 59 7.31 -15.78 -12.50
CA SER A 59 7.22 -15.61 -11.05
C SER A 59 7.32 -14.13 -10.66
N LEU A 60 6.69 -13.78 -9.54
CA LEU A 60 6.70 -12.45 -8.97
C LEU A 60 8.11 -12.08 -8.48
N GLN A 61 8.84 -13.01 -7.85
CA GLN A 61 10.21 -12.71 -7.40
C GLN A 61 11.14 -12.36 -8.57
N ALA A 62 10.99 -13.04 -9.72
CA ALA A 62 11.77 -12.71 -10.92
C ALA A 62 11.43 -11.31 -11.46
N ALA A 63 10.14 -10.94 -11.47
CA ALA A 63 9.71 -9.59 -11.86
C ALA A 63 10.25 -8.51 -10.89
N ILE A 64 10.19 -8.73 -9.58
CA ILE A 64 10.77 -7.82 -8.57
C ILE A 64 12.28 -7.65 -8.78
N ASN A 65 12.99 -8.75 -9.05
CA ASN A 65 14.44 -8.73 -9.28
C ASN A 65 14.80 -7.92 -10.54
N ALA A 66 13.96 -7.97 -11.58
CA ALA A 66 14.17 -7.23 -12.82
C ALA A 66 13.69 -5.76 -12.75
N ALA A 67 12.69 -5.47 -11.92
CA ALA A 67 12.07 -4.15 -11.82
C ALA A 67 13.06 -3.03 -11.47
N ALA A 68 12.91 -1.87 -12.09
CA ALA A 68 13.44 -0.62 -11.59
C ALA A 68 12.54 -0.04 -10.47
N SER A 69 13.04 0.99 -9.80
CA SER A 69 12.24 1.70 -8.80
C SER A 69 11.06 2.41 -9.47
N ASN A 70 9.88 2.25 -8.86
CA ASN A 70 8.58 2.75 -9.26
C ASN A 70 7.93 2.02 -10.44
N ASP A 71 8.48 0.87 -10.86
CA ASP A 71 7.84 0.03 -11.87
C ASP A 71 6.50 -0.53 -11.38
N MET A 72 5.65 -0.84 -12.34
CA MET A 72 4.40 -1.57 -12.12
C MET A 72 4.57 -3.03 -12.53
N ILE A 73 4.20 -3.93 -11.62
CA ILE A 73 4.17 -5.37 -11.83
C ILE A 73 2.70 -5.81 -11.85
N LEU A 74 2.28 -6.44 -12.94
CA LEU A 74 0.91 -6.88 -13.16
C LEU A 74 0.82 -8.41 -13.06
N LEU A 75 0.09 -8.91 -12.06
CA LEU A 75 -0.19 -10.33 -11.88
C LEU A 75 -1.36 -10.73 -12.77
N MET A 76 -1.07 -11.34 -13.92
CA MET A 76 -2.06 -11.71 -14.93
C MET A 76 -2.76 -13.03 -14.59
N ASP A 77 -2.08 -13.91 -13.85
CA ASP A 77 -2.71 -15.12 -13.34
C ASP A 77 -3.68 -14.80 -12.20
N PRO A 78 -4.87 -15.44 -12.17
CA PRO A 78 -5.79 -15.30 -11.05
C PRO A 78 -5.25 -15.94 -9.76
N LEU A 79 -4.30 -16.87 -9.89
CA LEU A 79 -3.69 -17.60 -8.78
C LEU A 79 -2.20 -17.80 -9.02
N LEU A 80 -1.38 -17.21 -8.17
CA LEU A 80 0.06 -17.37 -8.11
C LEU A 80 0.44 -18.03 -6.78
N SER A 81 1.01 -19.23 -6.85
CA SER A 81 1.49 -19.97 -5.68
C SER A 81 3.00 -19.85 -5.59
N GLU A 82 3.48 -18.86 -4.84
CA GLU A 82 4.89 -18.52 -4.75
C GLU A 82 5.25 -18.17 -3.30
N PRO A 83 5.86 -19.11 -2.55
CA PRO A 83 6.33 -18.82 -1.20
C PRO A 83 7.62 -17.98 -1.22
N PHE A 84 7.98 -17.40 -0.07
CA PHE A 84 9.23 -16.66 0.16
C PHE A 84 9.43 -15.39 -0.68
N VAL A 85 8.35 -14.73 -1.09
CA VAL A 85 8.43 -13.48 -1.86
C VAL A 85 8.90 -12.33 -0.96
N THR A 86 9.98 -11.67 -1.39
CA THR A 86 10.54 -10.48 -0.75
C THR A 86 10.54 -9.30 -1.71
N VAL A 87 9.89 -8.22 -1.31
CA VAL A 87 9.85 -6.96 -2.05
C VAL A 87 10.83 -5.99 -1.39
N ASN A 88 11.95 -5.75 -2.08
CA ASN A 88 13.04 -4.89 -1.62
C ASN A 88 13.33 -3.71 -2.55
N LYS A 89 12.35 -3.37 -3.40
CA LYS A 89 12.36 -2.19 -4.27
C LYS A 89 11.02 -1.49 -4.14
N SER A 90 11.00 -0.17 -4.30
CA SER A 90 9.75 0.58 -4.36
C SER A 90 9.07 0.25 -5.68
N VAL A 91 7.98 -0.51 -5.65
CA VAL A 91 7.23 -0.96 -6.84
C VAL A 91 5.73 -0.97 -6.55
N THR A 92 4.93 -0.99 -7.62
CA THR A 92 3.49 -1.29 -7.54
C THR A 92 3.26 -2.72 -7.98
N ILE A 93 2.55 -3.52 -7.18
CA ILE A 93 2.12 -4.87 -7.55
C ILE A 93 0.60 -4.88 -7.59
N GLN A 94 0.04 -5.22 -8.75
CA GLN A 94 -1.41 -5.17 -8.99
C GLN A 94 -1.95 -6.47 -9.58
N GLY A 95 -3.15 -6.89 -9.15
CA GLY A 95 -3.91 -7.94 -9.82
C GLY A 95 -4.43 -7.47 -11.18
N GLY A 96 -3.97 -8.08 -12.27
CA GLY A 96 -4.27 -7.67 -13.65
C GLY A 96 -5.73 -7.78 -14.07
N ASN A 97 -6.52 -8.58 -13.36
CA ASN A 97 -7.95 -8.80 -13.63
C ASN A 97 -8.85 -8.33 -12.48
N GLY A 98 -8.39 -7.36 -11.66
CA GLY A 98 -9.16 -6.79 -10.55
C GLY A 98 -9.14 -7.60 -9.25
N ASN A 99 -8.62 -8.84 -9.26
CA ASN A 99 -8.07 -9.51 -8.09
C ASN A 99 -7.10 -10.61 -8.54
N ALA A 100 -5.89 -10.66 -7.96
CA ALA A 100 -5.01 -11.82 -8.09
C ALA A 100 -4.73 -12.42 -6.72
N ILE A 101 -4.74 -13.75 -6.63
CA ILE A 101 -4.44 -14.47 -5.40
C ILE A 101 -2.94 -14.79 -5.39
N LEU A 102 -2.22 -14.26 -4.41
CA LEU A 102 -0.87 -14.69 -4.07
C LEU A 102 -0.93 -15.54 -2.79
N GLN A 103 -0.40 -16.76 -2.86
CA GLN A 103 -0.43 -17.70 -1.74
C GLN A 103 0.91 -18.39 -1.51
N ALA A 104 1.23 -18.65 -0.24
CA ALA A 104 2.46 -19.35 0.18
C ALA A 104 2.23 -20.84 0.56
N GLY A 105 1.00 -21.31 0.34
CA GLY A 105 0.54 -22.70 0.48
C GLY A 105 -0.74 -22.89 -0.35
N THR A 106 -1.19 -24.13 -0.52
CA THR A 106 -2.46 -24.43 -1.21
C THR A 106 -3.65 -24.52 -0.26
N THR A 107 -3.38 -24.56 1.04
CA THR A 107 -4.35 -24.62 2.15
C THR A 107 -3.77 -23.86 3.36
N PRO A 108 -4.59 -23.45 4.34
CA PRO A 108 -4.08 -22.83 5.56
C PRO A 108 -3.08 -23.69 6.35
N ALA A 109 -3.12 -25.02 6.16
CA ALA A 109 -2.35 -25.98 6.93
C ALA A 109 -0.97 -26.32 6.32
N ASN A 110 -0.70 -25.89 5.08
CA ASN A 110 0.54 -26.20 4.37
C ASN A 110 1.26 -24.97 3.83
N GLY A 111 1.00 -23.80 4.43
CA GLY A 111 1.83 -22.62 4.21
C GLY A 111 3.29 -22.95 4.52
N SER A 112 4.19 -22.60 3.62
CA SER A 112 5.64 -22.89 3.76
C SER A 112 6.46 -21.67 4.18
N SER A 113 5.84 -20.50 4.14
CA SER A 113 6.44 -19.20 4.47
C SER A 113 5.34 -18.17 4.66
N ARG A 114 5.72 -16.96 5.06
CA ARG A 114 4.85 -15.78 4.91
C ARG A 114 4.56 -15.50 3.43
N VAL A 115 3.43 -14.84 3.14
CA VAL A 115 3.08 -14.49 1.75
C VAL A 115 4.01 -13.39 1.20
N LEU A 116 4.24 -12.32 1.97
CA LEU A 116 5.12 -11.22 1.57
C LEU A 116 5.99 -10.71 2.72
N THR A 117 7.23 -10.36 2.36
CA THR A 117 8.11 -9.51 3.20
C THR A 117 8.39 -8.21 2.45
N ILE A 118 8.12 -7.08 3.09
CA ILE A 118 8.52 -5.77 2.59
C ILE A 118 9.77 -5.35 3.35
N SER A 119 10.91 -5.31 2.67
CA SER A 119 12.21 -5.17 3.31
C SER A 119 13.03 -4.00 2.76
N GLY A 120 13.72 -3.31 3.65
CA GLY A 120 14.51 -2.12 3.35
C GLY A 120 13.69 -0.83 3.28
N PRO A 121 14.35 0.32 3.03
CA PRO A 121 13.73 1.64 3.01
C PRO A 121 12.96 1.88 1.70
N VAL A 122 11.93 1.08 1.46
CA VAL A 122 11.15 1.05 0.22
C VAL A 122 9.68 1.40 0.47
N THR A 123 9.03 1.91 -0.57
CA THR A 123 7.58 2.14 -0.58
C THR A 123 6.94 1.20 -1.58
N VAL A 124 6.16 0.24 -1.09
CA VAL A 124 5.48 -0.75 -1.93
C VAL A 124 3.99 -0.44 -1.96
N SER A 125 3.42 -0.41 -3.16
CA SER A 125 1.98 -0.30 -3.36
C SER A 125 1.42 -1.66 -3.79
N LEU A 126 0.41 -2.14 -3.08
CA LEU A 126 -0.32 -3.36 -3.42
C LEU A 126 -1.76 -2.98 -3.78
N ALA A 127 -2.24 -3.47 -4.92
CA ALA A 127 -3.60 -3.21 -5.36
C ALA A 127 -4.28 -4.47 -5.89
N ASP A 128 -5.55 -4.69 -5.54
CA ASP A 128 -6.36 -5.76 -6.13
C ASP A 128 -5.74 -7.15 -5.90
N LEU A 129 -5.38 -7.46 -4.65
CA LEU A 129 -4.70 -8.71 -4.28
C LEU A 129 -5.41 -9.45 -3.15
N THR A 130 -5.36 -10.77 -3.21
CA THR A 130 -5.66 -11.66 -2.06
C THR A 130 -4.36 -12.34 -1.63
N LEU A 131 -3.98 -12.17 -0.38
CA LEU A 131 -2.74 -12.66 0.24
C LEU A 131 -3.12 -13.72 1.29
N ARG A 132 -2.89 -15.00 0.97
CA ARG A 132 -3.40 -16.10 1.81
C ARG A 132 -2.47 -17.29 1.99
N TYR A 133 -2.84 -18.13 2.95
CA TYR A 133 -2.17 -19.41 3.25
C TYR A 133 -0.68 -19.26 3.54
N GLY A 134 -0.26 -18.09 4.01
CA GLY A 134 1.05 -17.92 4.57
C GLY A 134 1.12 -18.46 6.00
N GLN A 135 2.26 -19.08 6.30
CA GLN A 135 2.59 -19.62 7.61
C GLN A 135 4.03 -19.25 7.96
N ALA A 136 4.21 -18.49 9.02
CA ALA A 136 5.51 -18.06 9.52
C ALA A 136 5.48 -17.92 11.04
N ASP A 137 6.61 -17.60 11.66
CA ASP A 137 6.62 -17.28 13.09
C ASP A 137 5.91 -15.93 13.34
N GLN A 138 5.97 -14.99 12.41
CA GLN A 138 5.40 -13.66 12.59
C GLN A 138 4.91 -13.15 11.26
N GLY A 139 3.86 -12.33 11.23
CA GLY A 139 3.35 -11.78 9.96
C GLY A 139 3.04 -12.87 8.94
N GLY A 140 2.18 -13.83 9.29
CA GLY A 140 1.89 -15.00 8.45
C GLY A 140 1.48 -14.62 7.04
N GLY A 141 0.72 -13.54 6.87
CA GLY A 141 0.46 -12.94 5.56
C GLY A 141 1.59 -12.00 5.15
N ILE A 142 1.73 -10.89 5.86
CA ILE A 142 2.65 -9.81 5.52
C ILE A 142 3.53 -9.45 6.71
N GLN A 143 4.83 -9.25 6.45
CA GLN A 143 5.72 -8.52 7.33
C GLN A 143 6.21 -7.22 6.67
N ILE A 144 6.19 -6.12 7.43
CA ILE A 144 6.71 -4.81 7.02
C ILE A 144 7.86 -4.47 7.96
N ASP A 145 9.08 -4.39 7.43
CA ASP A 145 10.28 -4.07 8.21
C ASP A 145 10.30 -2.59 8.67
N PRO A 146 11.12 -2.23 9.68
CA PRO A 146 11.05 -0.91 10.34
C PRO A 146 11.19 0.33 9.45
N SER A 147 11.87 0.22 8.31
CA SER A 147 12.07 1.34 7.37
C SER A 147 11.17 1.26 6.13
N ALA A 148 10.35 0.21 6.04
CA ALA A 148 9.49 0.00 4.90
C ALA A 148 8.14 0.71 5.06
N THR A 149 7.57 1.11 3.93
CA THR A 149 6.19 1.58 3.83
C THR A 149 5.40 0.65 2.92
N LEU A 150 4.26 0.17 3.41
CA LEU A 150 3.27 -0.56 2.62
C LEU A 150 2.01 0.28 2.46
N ILE A 151 1.59 0.46 1.22
CA ILE A 151 0.31 1.07 0.85
C ILE A 151 -0.54 -0.02 0.19
N GLY A 152 -1.60 -0.46 0.85
CA GLY A 152 -2.55 -1.45 0.31
C GLY A 152 -3.86 -0.80 -0.07
N GLN A 153 -4.37 -1.13 -1.26
CA GLN A 153 -5.69 -0.71 -1.73
C GLN A 153 -6.46 -1.92 -2.27
N ARG A 154 -7.66 -2.18 -1.75
CA ARG A 154 -8.45 -3.37 -2.14
C ARG A 154 -7.63 -4.65 -2.03
N ILE A 155 -7.00 -4.85 -0.87
CA ILE A 155 -6.29 -6.09 -0.57
C ILE A 155 -7.02 -6.91 0.50
N TRP A 156 -6.93 -8.23 0.37
CA TRP A 156 -7.43 -9.20 1.34
C TRP A 156 -6.26 -9.96 1.95
N VAL A 157 -5.96 -9.70 3.22
CA VAL A 157 -5.01 -10.52 3.99
C VAL A 157 -5.82 -11.54 4.77
N THR A 158 -5.84 -12.77 4.30
CA THR A 158 -6.80 -13.77 4.78
C THR A 158 -6.23 -15.16 4.97
N GLU A 159 -6.74 -15.89 5.96
CA GLU A 159 -6.42 -17.30 6.19
C GLU A 159 -4.91 -17.55 6.35
N ASN A 160 -4.19 -16.58 6.91
CA ASN A 160 -2.78 -16.71 7.24
C ASN A 160 -2.60 -17.12 8.70
N THR A 161 -1.51 -17.82 8.99
CA THR A 161 -1.19 -18.31 10.33
C THR A 161 0.18 -17.83 10.77
N ALA A 162 0.28 -17.32 11.99
CA ALA A 162 1.55 -17.23 12.69
C ALA A 162 1.63 -18.27 13.81
N SER A 163 2.74 -19.03 13.88
CA SER A 163 2.95 -20.12 14.84
C SER A 163 4.43 -20.26 15.23
N GLY A 164 4.73 -20.48 16.53
CA GLY A 164 6.08 -20.50 17.12
C GLY A 164 6.11 -19.72 18.46
N ASP A 165 7.27 -19.29 18.98
CA ASP A 165 7.35 -18.24 20.01
C ASP A 165 8.66 -17.45 19.89
N PRO A 166 8.66 -16.12 20.14
CA PRO A 166 7.52 -15.21 20.36
C PRO A 166 6.80 -14.82 19.05
N LEU A 167 5.47 -14.63 19.09
CA LEU A 167 4.64 -14.40 17.91
C LEU A 167 3.86 -13.10 17.92
N GLN A 168 3.80 -12.44 16.77
CA GLN A 168 3.00 -11.25 16.54
C GLN A 168 2.46 -11.23 15.10
N GLY A 169 1.22 -10.77 14.93
CA GLY A 169 0.66 -10.50 13.60
C GLY A 169 0.33 -11.76 12.82
N GLY A 170 -0.77 -12.45 13.11
CA GLY A 170 -1.17 -13.64 12.33
C GLY A 170 -1.37 -13.34 10.84
N GLY A 171 -2.06 -12.23 10.54
CA GLY A 171 -2.20 -11.67 9.20
C GLY A 171 -1.03 -10.75 8.87
N ILE A 172 -0.89 -9.64 9.61
CA ILE A 172 0.11 -8.60 9.35
C ILE A 172 0.92 -8.32 10.61
N ARG A 173 2.26 -8.34 10.47
CA ARG A 173 3.18 -7.70 11.40
C ARG A 173 3.71 -6.42 10.77
N ASN A 174 3.46 -5.29 11.41
CA ASN A 174 3.95 -3.99 11.00
C ASN A 174 5.03 -3.47 11.96
N GLN A 175 6.25 -3.27 11.44
CA GLN A 175 7.32 -2.59 12.18
C GLN A 175 7.64 -1.21 11.60
N GLY A 176 7.16 -0.94 10.38
CA GLY A 176 7.36 0.32 9.66
C GLY A 176 6.05 1.10 9.55
N THR A 177 5.69 1.48 8.33
CA THR A 177 4.46 2.25 8.05
C THR A 177 3.49 1.43 7.20
N LEU A 178 2.23 1.38 7.62
CA LEU A 178 1.15 0.70 6.93
C LEU A 178 -0.03 1.63 6.66
N PHE A 179 -0.41 1.74 5.39
CA PHE A 179 -1.67 2.35 4.98
C PHE A 179 -2.55 1.29 4.31
N LEU A 180 -3.80 1.14 4.75
CA LEU A 180 -4.78 0.28 4.10
C LEU A 180 -6.04 1.07 3.76
N TYR A 181 -6.47 0.93 2.51
CA TYR A 181 -7.67 1.55 1.94
C TYR A 181 -8.57 0.47 1.35
N ASP A 182 -9.86 0.51 1.69
CA ASP A 182 -10.87 -0.39 1.10
C ASP A 182 -10.48 -1.87 1.20
N SER A 183 -9.88 -2.28 2.32
CA SER A 183 -9.16 -3.56 2.46
C SER A 183 -9.76 -4.44 3.56
N HIS A 184 -9.26 -5.67 3.65
CA HIS A 184 -9.78 -6.70 4.53
C HIS A 184 -8.63 -7.46 5.22
N ILE A 185 -8.68 -7.56 6.54
CA ILE A 185 -7.79 -8.40 7.36
C ILE A 185 -8.67 -9.41 8.09
N VAL A 186 -8.80 -10.62 7.54
CA VAL A 186 -9.90 -11.54 7.90
C VAL A 186 -9.39 -12.95 8.15
N ALA A 187 -9.98 -13.67 9.09
CA ALA A 187 -9.73 -15.10 9.29
C ALA A 187 -8.24 -15.47 9.49
N ASN A 188 -7.42 -14.55 9.99
CA ASN A 188 -6.02 -14.83 10.29
C ASN A 188 -5.89 -15.41 11.70
N THR A 189 -4.97 -16.36 11.86
CA THR A 189 -4.78 -17.10 13.10
C THR A 189 -3.39 -16.85 13.69
N LEU A 190 -3.31 -16.71 15.00
CA LEU A 190 -2.07 -16.64 15.76
C LEU A 190 -2.08 -17.74 16.82
N LYS A 191 -1.05 -18.60 16.85
CA LYS A 191 -0.95 -19.75 17.76
C LYS A 191 0.34 -19.69 18.59
N SER A 192 0.31 -19.03 19.75
CA SER A 192 1.48 -18.88 20.64
C SER A 192 1.42 -19.82 21.85
N SER A 193 2.57 -20.26 22.36
CA SER A 193 2.62 -20.94 23.67
C SER A 193 2.69 -19.97 24.86
N THR A 194 2.94 -18.69 24.59
CA THR A 194 3.10 -17.64 25.60
C THR A 194 2.03 -16.56 25.43
N MET A 195 2.32 -15.48 24.70
CA MET A 195 1.44 -14.34 24.48
C MET A 195 1.02 -14.28 23.00
N ALA A 196 -0.29 -14.30 22.75
CA ALA A 196 -0.85 -14.14 21.42
C ALA A 196 -1.41 -12.72 21.24
N THR A 197 -0.71 -11.90 20.45
CA THR A 197 -1.02 -10.49 20.25
C THR A 197 -1.28 -10.15 18.78
N GLY A 198 -2.44 -9.56 18.48
CA GLY A 198 -2.74 -9.07 17.13
C GLY A 198 -2.84 -10.16 16.07
N ALA A 199 -3.80 -11.09 16.17
CA ALA A 199 -3.92 -12.15 15.15
C ALA A 199 -4.26 -11.61 13.76
N GLY A 200 -5.05 -10.55 13.66
CA GLY A 200 -5.24 -9.84 12.39
C GLY A 200 -4.03 -8.97 12.07
N LEU A 201 -3.81 -7.95 12.90
CA LEU A 201 -2.74 -6.97 12.75
C LEU A 201 -2.05 -6.73 14.08
N TYR A 202 -0.73 -6.73 14.06
CA TYR A 202 0.10 -6.24 15.14
C TYR A 202 1.04 -5.13 14.64
N GLY A 203 1.02 -3.99 15.31
CA GLY A 203 2.01 -2.92 15.14
C GLY A 203 3.01 -2.90 16.28
N ASP A 204 4.30 -2.98 15.96
CA ASP A 204 5.40 -2.78 16.92
C ASP A 204 5.46 -1.33 17.40
N ASN A 205 6.09 -1.11 18.54
CA ASN A 205 6.36 0.23 19.06
C ASN A 205 7.11 1.10 18.02
N GLY A 206 6.59 2.29 17.76
CA GLY A 206 7.12 3.23 16.77
C GLY A 206 6.68 2.96 15.32
N SER A 207 5.89 1.90 15.08
CA SER A 207 5.24 1.68 13.79
C SER A 207 4.02 2.58 13.63
N GLU A 208 3.69 2.91 12.38
CA GLU A 208 2.51 3.69 12.04
C GLU A 208 1.50 2.83 11.28
N THR A 209 0.21 2.94 11.62
CA THR A 209 -0.86 2.20 10.94
C THR A 209 -2.07 3.08 10.72
N TYR A 210 -2.50 3.17 9.46
CA TYR A 210 -3.65 3.95 9.02
C TYR A 210 -4.62 3.03 8.28
N LEU A 211 -5.82 2.88 8.81
CA LEU A 211 -6.87 2.03 8.25
C LEU A 211 -8.04 2.92 7.82
N ASN A 212 -8.34 2.94 6.52
CA ASN A 212 -9.47 3.68 5.95
C ASN A 212 -10.38 2.69 5.21
N ASN A 213 -11.66 2.67 5.58
CA ASN A 213 -12.63 1.74 5.03
C ASN A 213 -12.13 0.27 5.01
N THR A 214 -11.44 -0.13 6.08
CA THR A 214 -10.81 -1.45 6.18
C THR A 214 -11.54 -2.29 7.22
N VAL A 215 -11.89 -3.52 6.86
CA VAL A 215 -12.59 -4.46 7.73
C VAL A 215 -11.59 -5.38 8.40
N VAL A 216 -11.70 -5.51 9.72
CA VAL A 216 -10.90 -6.45 10.52
C VAL A 216 -11.84 -7.35 11.33
N ASN A 217 -12.06 -8.58 10.88
CA ASN A 217 -12.98 -9.54 11.51
C ASN A 217 -12.44 -10.97 11.48
N GLU A 218 -13.03 -11.85 12.28
CA GLU A 218 -12.75 -13.30 12.28
C GLU A 218 -11.29 -13.70 12.55
N ASN A 219 -10.46 -12.78 13.03
CA ASN A 219 -9.09 -13.07 13.41
C ASN A 219 -9.04 -13.74 14.80
N LEU A 220 -8.27 -14.81 14.91
CA LEU A 220 -8.26 -15.70 16.08
C LEU A 220 -6.87 -15.79 16.71
N SER A 221 -6.77 -15.36 17.96
CA SER A 221 -5.59 -15.63 18.80
C SER A 221 -5.82 -16.86 19.67
N ILE A 222 -4.85 -17.76 19.67
CA ILE A 222 -4.80 -18.95 20.52
C ILE A 222 -3.51 -18.85 21.34
N SER A 223 -3.64 -18.84 22.67
CA SER A 223 -2.53 -18.93 23.61
C SER A 223 -2.79 -20.04 24.62
N ILE A 224 -1.80 -20.93 24.84
CA ILE A 224 -1.94 -22.00 25.85
C ILE A 224 -1.81 -21.48 27.29
N GLN A 225 -1.23 -20.29 27.49
CA GLN A 225 -1.13 -19.62 28.79
C GLN A 225 -2.28 -18.62 29.03
N ASN A 226 -3.32 -18.63 28.18
CA ASN A 226 -4.45 -17.70 28.22
C ASN A 226 -4.05 -16.22 28.18
N GLN A 227 -2.91 -15.90 27.57
CA GLN A 227 -2.45 -14.53 27.38
C GLN A 227 -2.76 -14.09 25.94
N VAL A 228 -3.88 -13.39 25.77
CA VAL A 228 -4.35 -12.89 24.47
C VAL A 228 -4.57 -11.39 24.54
N ARG A 229 -4.07 -10.66 23.55
CA ARG A 229 -4.24 -9.21 23.43
C ARG A 229 -4.66 -8.84 22.00
N GLY A 230 -5.85 -8.24 21.87
CA GLY A 230 -6.33 -7.67 20.61
C GLY A 230 -6.29 -8.64 19.44
N SER A 231 -7.11 -9.71 19.44
CA SER A 231 -7.09 -10.70 18.34
C SER A 231 -7.33 -10.10 16.96
N GLY A 232 -8.14 -9.05 16.86
CA GLY A 232 -8.23 -8.24 15.64
C GLY A 232 -6.96 -7.42 15.43
N ILE A 233 -6.79 -6.40 16.27
CA ILE A 233 -5.70 -5.43 16.17
C ILE A 233 -5.06 -5.25 17.54
N HIS A 234 -3.73 -5.17 17.57
CA HIS A 234 -2.97 -4.67 18.71
C HIS A 234 -1.85 -3.74 18.25
N MET A 235 -1.64 -2.65 18.99
CA MET A 235 -0.54 -1.69 18.79
C MET A 235 0.22 -1.55 20.11
N ASP A 236 1.54 -1.69 20.08
CA ASP A 236 2.41 -1.55 21.26
C ASP A 236 2.79 -0.10 21.59
#